data_AF-A0A8H7Z3X9-F1
#
_entry.id   AF-A0A8H7Z3X9-F1
#
_cell.length_a   1.000
_cell.length_b   1.000
_cell.length_c   1.000
_cell.angle_alpha   90.00
_cell.angle_beta   90.00
_cell.angle_gamma   90.00
#
_symmetry.space_group_name_H-M   'P 1'
#
loop_
_entity.id
_entity.type
_entity.pdbx_description
1 polymer ?
#
loop_
_entity_poly.entity_id
_entity_poly.type
_entity_poly.pdbx_seq_one_letter_code
_entity_poly.pdbx_strand_id
1 'polypeptide(L)' 'MDKVPAASETSPKYKYIGNCEWLEWCCPGGFCPIKLGDHLCDGCYTIIHNLGSGGSSTVWLASDHKE' A
#
# COMPACT_ATOMS: atom_id res chain seq x y z
N MET A 1 5.12 -45.63 10.22
CA MET A 1 4.97 -44.91 8.93
C MET A 1 3.80 -43.98 9.11
N ASP A 2 4.05 -42.89 9.83
CA ASP A 2 3.02 -42.01 10.35
C ASP A 2 2.47 -41.11 9.24
N LYS A 3 1.15 -41.12 9.12
CA LYS A 3 0.37 -40.38 8.13
C LYS A 3 0.41 -38.89 8.46
N VAL A 4 1.09 -38.11 7.64
CA VAL A 4 1.10 -36.63 7.70
C VAL A 4 -0.34 -36.12 7.47
N PRO A 5 -0.86 -35.18 8.29
CA PRO A 5 -2.22 -34.68 8.11
C PRO A 5 -2.28 -33.75 6.90
N ALA A 6 -3.33 -33.89 6.10
CA ALA A 6 -3.62 -33.00 4.98
C ALA A 6 -3.88 -31.59 5.53
N ALA A 7 -2.93 -30.67 5.29
CA ALA A 7 -3.14 -29.26 5.54
C ALA A 7 -4.32 -28.79 4.68
N SER A 8 -5.33 -28.22 5.32
CA SER A 8 -6.51 -27.67 4.67
C SER A 8 -6.10 -26.57 3.68
N GLU A 9 -6.39 -26.79 2.40
CA GLU A 9 -6.16 -25.83 1.33
C GLU A 9 -7.14 -24.66 1.42
N THR A 10 -6.83 -23.69 2.27
CA THR A 10 -7.36 -22.33 2.13
C THR A 10 -6.21 -21.42 1.75
N SER A 11 -5.61 -21.68 0.60
CA SER A 11 -4.67 -20.73 -0.01
C SER A 11 -5.46 -19.49 -0.46
N PRO A 12 -5.13 -18.29 0.02
CA PRO A 12 -5.76 -17.07 -0.48
C PRO A 12 -5.54 -16.98 -1.99
N LYS A 13 -6.64 -16.89 -2.75
CA LYS A 13 -6.60 -16.63 -4.19
C LYS A 13 -6.21 -15.19 -4.43
N TYR A 14 -4.95 -14.94 -4.73
CA TYR A 14 -4.49 -13.63 -5.18
C TYR A 14 -4.68 -13.48 -6.70
N LYS A 15 -5.18 -12.30 -7.11
CA LYS A 15 -5.24 -11.89 -8.52
C LYS A 15 -4.11 -10.90 -8.76
N TYR A 16 -3.18 -11.24 -9.64
CA TYR A 16 -2.13 -10.32 -10.07
C TYR A 16 -2.75 -9.18 -10.88
N ILE A 17 -2.52 -7.94 -10.45
CA ILE A 17 -2.91 -6.73 -11.16
C ILE A 17 -1.63 -6.17 -11.78
N GLY A 18 -1.46 -6.34 -13.09
CA GLY A 18 -0.32 -5.77 -13.80
C GLY A 18 -0.33 -4.25 -13.72
N ASN A 19 0.87 -3.66 -13.57
CA ASN A 19 1.13 -2.22 -13.42
C ASN A 19 0.85 -1.67 -12.01
N CYS A 20 0.55 -2.54 -11.05
CA CYS A 20 0.60 -2.18 -9.63
C CYS A 20 2.05 -2.34 -9.16
N GLU A 21 2.57 -1.33 -8.47
CA GLU A 21 3.87 -1.40 -7.79
C GLU A 21 4.04 -2.73 -7.04
N TRP A 22 5.25 -3.29 -7.08
CA TRP A 22 5.53 -4.56 -6.41
C TRP A 22 5.20 -4.42 -4.91
N LEU A 23 4.21 -5.20 -4.45
CA LEU A 23 3.66 -5.15 -3.09
C LEU A 23 4.75 -5.23 -2.00
N GLU A 24 5.88 -5.88 -2.33
CA GLU A 24 7.04 -6.07 -1.46
C GLU A 24 7.77 -4.76 -1.11
N TRP A 25 7.56 -3.68 -1.87
CA TRP A 25 8.07 -2.35 -1.52
C TRP A 25 7.09 -1.49 -0.72
N CYS A 26 5.86 -1.96 -0.48
CA CYS A 26 4.93 -1.33 0.47
C CYS A 26 5.00 -2.04 1.83
N CYS A 27 6.22 -2.31 2.29
CA CYS A 27 6.53 -2.88 3.61
C CYS A 27 7.19 -1.81 4.49
N PRO A 28 7.22 -1.97 5.82
CA PRO A 28 7.91 -1.05 6.72
C PRO A 28 9.38 -0.91 6.30
N GLY A 29 9.77 0.27 5.80
CA GLY A 29 11.08 0.53 5.19
C GLY A 29 11.09 0.77 3.66
N GLY A 30 9.93 0.67 2.99
CA GLY A 30 9.75 0.98 1.56
C GLY A 30 8.85 2.19 1.28
N PHE A 31 8.20 2.21 0.10
CA PHE A 31 7.26 3.27 -0.32
C PHE A 31 6.18 3.48 0.73
N CYS A 32 6.06 4.73 1.19
CA CYS A 32 5.22 5.12 2.31
C CYS A 32 3.80 4.53 2.17
N PRO A 33 3.31 3.75 3.15
CA PRO A 33 1.93 3.27 3.15
C PRO A 33 0.99 4.43 3.47
N ILE A 34 0.77 5.30 2.49
CA ILE A 34 -0.10 6.48 2.55
C ILE A 34 -1.52 6.05 2.17
N LYS A 35 -2.50 6.46 2.98
CA LYS A 35 -3.94 6.23 2.77
C LYS A 35 -4.67 7.55 2.55
N LEU A 36 -5.86 7.46 1.96
CA LEU A 36 -6.78 8.60 1.90
C LEU A 36 -7.18 9.00 3.32
N GLY A 37 -7.15 10.30 3.60
CA GLY A 37 -7.38 10.86 4.92
C GLY A 37 -6.15 10.87 5.83
N ASP A 38 -5.00 10.35 5.40
CA ASP A 38 -3.78 10.47 6.19
C ASP A 38 -3.35 11.93 6.33
N HIS A 39 -2.81 12.24 7.49
CA HIS A 39 -2.28 13.55 7.84
C HIS A 39 -0.76 13.52 7.80
N LEU A 40 -0.17 14.34 6.94
CA LEU A 40 1.28 14.50 6.80
C LEU A 40 1.72 15.87 7.32
N CYS A 41 3.01 15.99 7.66
CA CYS A 41 3.62 17.22 8.18
C CYS A 41 2.85 17.77 9.39
N ASP A 42 2.70 16.95 10.43
CA ASP A 42 2.00 17.30 11.68
C ASP A 42 0.56 17.81 11.50
N GLY A 43 -0.13 17.31 10.47
CA GLY A 43 -1.53 17.68 10.19
C GLY A 43 -1.71 18.78 9.17
N CYS A 44 -0.64 19.37 8.61
CA CYS A 44 -0.76 20.40 7.61
C CYS A 44 -1.32 19.91 6.27
N TYR A 45 -1.10 18.63 5.92
CA TYR A 45 -1.53 18.08 4.63
C TYR A 45 -2.44 16.88 4.84
N THR A 46 -3.66 16.95 4.32
CA THR A 46 -4.59 15.80 4.31
C THR A 46 -4.63 15.18 2.92
N ILE A 47 -4.34 13.89 2.83
CA ILE A 47 -4.32 13.17 1.54
C ILE A 47 -5.75 12.94 1.05
N ILE A 48 -6.07 13.42 -0.16
CA ILE A 48 -7.43 13.37 -0.72
C ILE A 48 -7.54 12.52 -1.99
N HIS A 49 -6.46 12.32 -2.75
CA HIS A 49 -6.48 11.44 -3.92
C HIS A 49 -5.10 10.90 -4.30
N ASN A 50 -5.05 9.70 -4.89
CA ASN A 50 -3.82 9.16 -5.50
C ASN A 50 -3.74 9.63 -6.96
N LEU A 51 -2.65 10.26 -7.35
CA LEU A 51 -2.42 10.74 -8.72
C LEU A 51 -1.58 9.77 -9.56
N GLY A 52 -0.96 8.77 -8.93
CA GLY A 52 -0.22 7.70 -9.57
C GLY A 52 1.10 7.39 -8.87
N SER A 53 1.76 6.35 -9.37
CA SER A 53 3.07 5.90 -8.91
C SER A 53 4.03 5.71 -10.09
N GLY A 54 5.31 5.93 -9.84
CA GLY A 54 6.42 5.70 -10.75
C GLY A 54 7.48 4.81 -10.09
N GLY A 55 8.54 4.49 -10.83
CA GLY A 55 9.54 3.50 -10.39
C GLY A 55 10.20 3.77 -9.03
N SER A 56 10.17 5.02 -8.56
CA SER A 56 10.72 5.39 -7.25
C SER A 56 9.90 6.44 -6.49
N SER A 57 8.64 6.69 -6.84
CA SER A 57 7.83 7.71 -6.16
C SER A 57 6.33 7.47 -6.31
N THR A 58 5.57 7.96 -5.34
CA THR A 58 4.11 8.04 -5.40
C THR A 58 3.69 9.50 -5.32
N VAL A 59 2.76 9.93 -6.17
CA VAL A 59 2.26 11.30 -6.20
C VAL A 59 0.84 11.31 -5.67
N TRP A 60 0.60 12.16 -4.67
CA TRP A 60 -0.70 12.29 -4.02
C TRP A 60 -1.18 13.73 -4.08
N LEU A 61 -2.48 13.90 -4.26
CA LEU A 61 -3.16 15.17 -4.06
C LEU A 61 -3.45 15.33 -2.57
N ALA A 62 -3.06 16.49 -2.02
CA ALA A 62 -3.29 16.83 -0.62
C ALA A 62 -4.00 18.18 -0.50
N SER A 63 -4.89 18.30 0.50
CA SER A 63 -5.42 19.59 0.96
C SER A 63 -4.43 20.19 1.96
N ASP A 64 -4.01 21.42 1.71
CA ASP A 64 -3.22 22.20 2.66
C ASP A 64 -4.14 22.83 3.71
N HIS A 65 -3.73 22.78 4.97
CA HIS A 65 -4.45 23.34 6.13
C HIS A 65 -3.71 24.53 6.75
N LYS A 66 -2.65 25.04 6.09
CA LYS A 66 -2.03 26.30 6.47
C LYS A 66 -2.97 27.45 6.12
N GLU A 67 -3.37 28.20 7.14
CA GLU A 67 -4.03 29.50 7.01
C GLU A 67 -3.08 30.56 6.42
#